data_AF-A0A7K4M2F6-F1
#
_entry.id   AF-A0A7K4M2F6-F1
#
_cell.length_a   1.000
_cell.length_b   1.000
_cell.length_c   1.000
_cell.angle_alpha   90.00
_cell.angle_beta   90.00
_cell.angle_gamma   90.00
#
_symmetry.space_group_name_H-M   'P 1'
#
loop_
_entity.id
_entity.type
_entity.pdbx_description
1 polymer ?
#
loop_
_entity_poly.entity_id
_entity_poly.type
_entity_poly.pdbx_seq_one_letter_code
_entity_poly.pdbx_strand_id
1 'polypeptide(L)'
;LFPATLTYDTLRFEYEDFPETKEPVWILGRKYSVFTEKEEILSDVTSRLWFTYRKNFPAIGGTGPTSDTGWGCMLRCGQMIFAQALVCRHLGREWRWIKGKRQADNYFNVLNAFIDKKDSYYSIHQIAQMGVGEGKSIGQWYGPNTVAQVLKKLATFDTWSSLAVHIAMDNTVVMEEISKYHMEEEVPC
;
A
#
# COMPACT_ATOMS: atom_id res chain seq x y z
N LEU A 1 -6.87 32.30 5.66
CA LEU A 1 -7.93 32.01 4.69
C LEU A 1 -7.28 31.87 3.31
N PHE A 2 -7.15 30.66 2.78
CA PHE A 2 -6.67 30.43 1.40
C PHE A 2 -7.39 29.21 0.80
N PRO A 3 -7.69 29.25 -0.50
CA PRO A 3 -8.86 28.63 -1.10
C PRO A 3 -8.69 27.11 -1.25
N ALA A 4 -9.78 26.39 -0.96
CA ALA A 4 -9.89 24.97 -1.27
C ALA A 4 -9.93 24.79 -2.79
N THR A 5 -8.92 24.15 -3.36
CA THR A 5 -9.08 23.51 -4.68
C THR A 5 -9.79 22.18 -4.44
N LEU A 6 -11.07 22.15 -4.77
CA LEU A 6 -12.02 21.07 -4.50
C LEU A 6 -12.49 20.51 -5.85
N THR A 7 -11.85 19.47 -6.36
CA THR A 7 -12.35 18.75 -7.55
C THR A 7 -12.09 17.23 -7.56
N TYR A 8 -11.38 16.66 -6.56
CA TYR A 8 -11.05 15.21 -6.56
C TYR A 8 -11.17 14.53 -5.19
N ASP A 9 -12.08 14.99 -4.32
CA ASP A 9 -12.39 14.32 -3.06
C ASP A 9 -13.74 13.57 -3.20
N THR A 10 -13.74 12.51 -4.02
CA THR A 10 -14.94 11.68 -4.28
C THR A 10 -15.36 10.82 -3.09
N LEU A 11 -14.60 10.83 -1.99
CA LEU A 11 -14.88 10.05 -0.78
C LEU A 11 -15.80 10.79 0.22
N ARG A 12 -16.30 11.98 -0.12
CA ARG A 12 -17.22 12.77 0.72
C ARG A 12 -18.70 12.46 0.42
N PHE A 13 -19.13 11.20 0.57
CA PHE A 13 -20.55 10.81 0.46
C PHE A 13 -21.00 9.95 1.64
N GLU A 14 -22.34 9.82 1.77
CA GLU A 14 -23.07 9.15 2.84
C GLU A 14 -22.51 7.75 3.16
N TYR A 15 -22.31 7.47 4.45
CA TYR A 15 -21.87 6.17 4.92
C TYR A 15 -23.08 5.24 4.97
N GLU A 16 -23.19 4.32 4.02
CA GLU A 16 -24.10 3.18 4.13
C GLU A 16 -23.45 2.06 4.94
N ASP A 17 -24.21 1.52 5.90
CA ASP A 17 -23.81 0.37 6.69
C ASP A 17 -23.82 -0.91 5.82
N PHE A 18 -23.12 -1.97 6.24
CA PHE A 18 -23.13 -3.24 5.49
C PHE A 18 -24.55 -3.76 5.28
N PRO A 19 -24.94 -4.17 4.06
CA PRO A 19 -26.26 -4.72 3.82
C PRO A 19 -26.42 -6.04 4.58
N GLU A 20 -27.52 -6.16 5.32
CA GLU A 20 -27.84 -7.37 6.09
C GLU A 20 -28.28 -8.50 5.15
N THR A 21 -27.31 -9.30 4.68
CA THR A 21 -27.55 -10.41 3.77
C THR A 21 -26.95 -11.71 4.32
N LYS A 22 -27.47 -12.86 3.85
CA LYS A 22 -26.92 -14.19 4.17
C LYS A 22 -25.62 -14.50 3.44
N GLU A 23 -25.24 -13.66 2.46
CA GLU A 23 -24.00 -13.85 1.73
C GLU A 23 -22.80 -13.52 2.62
N PRO A 24 -21.71 -14.30 2.53
CA PRO A 24 -20.54 -14.07 3.34
C PRO A 24 -19.76 -12.85 2.87
N VAL A 25 -19.20 -12.10 3.82
CA VAL A 25 -18.24 -11.04 3.56
C VAL A 25 -16.84 -11.64 3.54
N TRP A 26 -16.11 -11.44 2.43
CA TRP A 26 -14.73 -11.89 2.30
C TRP A 26 -13.77 -10.71 2.37
N ILE A 27 -12.82 -10.76 3.31
CA ILE A 27 -11.76 -9.76 3.43
C ILE A 27 -10.43 -10.51 3.42
N LEU A 28 -9.68 -10.38 2.33
CA LEU A 28 -8.30 -10.88 2.20
C LEU A 28 -8.13 -12.33 2.72
N GLY A 29 -8.96 -13.25 2.20
CA GLY A 29 -8.93 -14.67 2.55
C GLY A 29 -9.67 -15.09 3.81
N ARG A 30 -10.27 -14.15 4.56
CA ARG A 30 -11.12 -14.44 5.72
C ARG A 30 -12.59 -14.26 5.36
N LYS A 31 -13.43 -15.20 5.80
CA LYS A 31 -14.88 -15.23 5.59
C LYS A 31 -15.56 -14.79 6.89
N TYR A 32 -16.54 -13.91 6.78
CA TYR A 32 -17.32 -13.40 7.91
C TYR A 32 -18.83 -13.41 7.59
N SER A 33 -19.64 -13.41 8.63
CA SER A 33 -21.10 -13.25 8.62
C SER A 33 -21.48 -11.86 9.14
N VAL A 34 -22.25 -11.08 8.36
CA VAL A 34 -22.71 -9.75 8.78
C VAL A 34 -23.58 -9.81 10.05
N PHE A 35 -24.30 -10.92 10.26
CA PHE A 35 -25.21 -11.07 11.40
C PHE A 35 -24.51 -11.33 12.73
N THR A 36 -23.35 -11.98 12.70
CA THR A 36 -22.66 -12.48 13.91
C THR A 36 -21.28 -11.89 14.11
N GLU A 37 -20.66 -11.34 13.06
CA GLU A 37 -19.25 -10.94 13.05
C GLU A 37 -19.06 -9.50 12.52
N LYS A 38 -20.05 -8.61 12.73
CA LYS A 38 -19.99 -7.21 12.25
C LYS A 38 -18.81 -6.45 12.85
N GLU A 39 -18.51 -6.67 14.13
CA GLU A 39 -17.38 -6.02 14.80
C GLU A 39 -16.03 -6.50 14.25
N GLU A 40 -15.91 -7.79 13.93
CA GLU A 40 -14.73 -8.42 13.35
C GLU A 40 -14.49 -7.94 11.91
N ILE A 41 -15.57 -7.78 11.11
CA ILE A 41 -15.51 -7.15 9.79
C ILE A 41 -14.94 -5.74 9.91
N LEU A 42 -15.51 -4.91 10.78
CA LEU A 42 -15.06 -3.53 10.99
C LEU A 42 -13.62 -3.49 11.53
N SER A 43 -13.29 -4.36 12.48
CA SER A 43 -11.93 -4.48 13.03
C SER A 43 -10.93 -4.83 11.93
N ASP A 44 -11.24 -5.78 11.05
CA ASP A 44 -10.33 -6.20 9.99
C ASP A 44 -10.11 -5.10 8.94
N VAL A 45 -11.18 -4.44 8.50
CA VAL A 45 -11.10 -3.31 7.54
C VAL A 45 -10.33 -2.14 8.14
N THR A 46 -10.67 -1.72 9.37
CA THR A 46 -10.03 -0.56 10.02
C THR A 46 -8.59 -0.82 10.44
N SER A 47 -8.19 -2.09 10.52
CA SER A 47 -6.79 -2.49 10.74
C SER A 47 -5.92 -2.35 9.49
N ARG A 48 -6.50 -2.21 8.30
CA ARG A 48 -5.70 -2.07 7.08
C ARG A 48 -5.06 -0.69 7.02
N LEU A 49 -3.79 -0.65 6.60
CA LEU A 49 -3.09 0.62 6.38
C LEU A 49 -3.70 1.34 5.18
N TRP A 50 -4.36 2.46 5.46
CA TRP A 50 -5.09 3.25 4.48
C TRP A 50 -4.28 4.49 4.10
N PHE A 51 -3.95 4.60 2.82
CA PHE A 51 -3.23 5.74 2.26
C PHE A 51 -4.13 6.51 1.32
N THR A 52 -4.24 7.81 1.57
CA THR A 52 -5.06 8.74 0.79
C THR A 52 -4.20 9.84 0.22
N TYR A 53 -4.81 10.72 -0.58
CA TYR A 53 -4.16 11.95 -0.99
C TYR A 53 -3.66 12.74 0.22
N ARG A 54 -2.47 13.29 0.08
CA ARG A 54 -1.80 14.13 1.06
C ARG A 54 -1.43 15.45 0.41
N LYS A 55 -1.27 16.46 1.25
CA LYS A 55 -0.87 17.81 0.86
C LYS A 55 0.11 18.35 1.89
N ASN A 56 0.89 19.34 1.49
CA ASN A 56 1.92 19.97 2.31
C ASN A 56 3.05 19.00 2.73
N PHE A 57 3.29 17.94 1.94
CA PHE A 57 4.51 17.15 2.09
C PHE A 57 5.69 17.87 1.39
N PRO A 58 6.96 17.55 1.70
CA PRO A 58 8.12 18.16 1.06
C PRO A 58 8.07 18.05 -0.46
N ALA A 59 8.47 19.07 -1.22
CA ALA A 59 8.40 19.03 -2.68
C ALA A 59 9.13 17.82 -3.28
N ILE A 60 8.46 17.05 -4.13
CA ILE A 60 9.06 15.89 -4.81
C ILE A 60 10.16 16.40 -5.75
N GLY A 61 11.38 15.86 -5.62
CA GLY A 61 12.55 16.35 -6.38
C GLY A 61 12.99 17.77 -6.02
N GLY A 62 12.53 18.33 -4.89
CA GLY A 62 12.89 19.67 -4.42
C GLY A 62 12.06 20.82 -5.01
N THR A 63 11.52 20.65 -6.22
CA THR A 63 10.73 21.68 -6.93
C THR A 63 9.39 21.17 -7.47
N GLY A 64 9.12 19.87 -7.39
CA GLY A 64 7.89 19.26 -7.87
C GLY A 64 6.70 19.43 -6.91
N PRO A 65 5.62 18.65 -7.13
CA PRO A 65 4.39 18.76 -6.35
C PRO A 65 4.62 18.58 -4.84
N THR A 66 3.80 19.28 -4.04
CA THR A 66 3.68 19.12 -2.57
C THR A 66 2.33 18.50 -2.17
N SER A 67 1.57 18.04 -3.17
CA SER A 67 0.30 17.33 -3.04
C SER A 67 0.19 16.31 -4.16
N ASP A 68 -0.38 15.14 -3.85
CA ASP A 68 -0.68 14.10 -4.84
C ASP A 68 -2.16 14.05 -5.25
N THR A 69 -2.96 15.01 -4.76
CA THR A 69 -4.37 15.14 -5.14
C THR A 69 -4.52 15.26 -6.67
N GLY A 70 -5.37 14.41 -7.25
CA GLY A 70 -5.70 14.43 -8.67
C GLY A 70 -4.76 13.62 -9.56
N TRP A 71 -3.72 12.97 -9.01
CA TRP A 71 -2.83 12.11 -9.81
C TRP A 71 -2.24 10.90 -9.06
N GLY A 72 -2.17 10.95 -7.73
CA GLY A 72 -1.53 9.92 -6.91
C GLY A 72 -2.39 8.68 -6.62
N CYS A 73 -3.63 8.57 -7.10
CA CYS A 73 -4.57 7.55 -6.63
C CYS A 73 -4.03 6.12 -6.80
N MET A 74 -3.52 5.79 -7.99
CA MET A 74 -2.95 4.46 -8.23
C MET A 74 -1.68 4.22 -7.41
N LEU A 75 -0.89 5.27 -7.14
CA LEU A 75 0.30 5.17 -6.28
C LEU A 75 -0.13 4.85 -4.84
N ARG A 76 -1.20 5.50 -4.34
CA ARG A 76 -1.80 5.19 -3.02
C ARG A 76 -2.38 3.78 -2.96
N CYS A 77 -3.05 3.31 -4.02
CA CYS A 77 -3.48 1.92 -4.11
C CYS A 77 -2.30 0.95 -4.06
N GLY A 78 -1.21 1.25 -4.77
CA GLY A 78 0.06 0.52 -4.68
C GLY A 78 0.63 0.48 -3.27
N GLN A 79 0.65 1.63 -2.57
CA GLN A 79 1.06 1.69 -1.17
C GLN A 79 0.18 0.79 -0.29
N MET A 80 -1.14 0.79 -0.46
CA MET A 80 -2.05 -0.01 0.37
C MET A 80 -1.84 -1.52 0.19
N ILE A 81 -1.76 -2.00 -1.07
CA ILE A 81 -1.55 -3.43 -1.32
C ILE A 81 -0.15 -3.89 -0.86
N PHE A 82 0.88 -3.06 -1.05
CA PHE A 82 2.23 -3.39 -0.62
C PHE A 82 2.38 -3.33 0.91
N ALA A 83 1.78 -2.33 1.55
CA ALA A 83 1.74 -2.24 3.01
C ALA A 83 0.99 -3.42 3.62
N GLN A 84 -0.08 -3.91 2.97
CA GLN A 84 -0.76 -5.12 3.41
C GLN A 84 0.18 -6.35 3.35
N ALA A 85 1.03 -6.46 2.33
CA ALA A 85 2.05 -7.51 2.28
C ALA A 85 3.07 -7.37 3.42
N LEU A 86 3.53 -6.16 3.72
CA LEU A 86 4.44 -5.88 4.86
C LEU A 86 3.77 -6.16 6.21
N VAL A 87 2.49 -5.84 6.37
CA VAL A 87 1.71 -6.20 7.57
C VAL A 87 1.69 -7.72 7.73
N CYS A 88 1.39 -8.48 6.66
CA CYS A 88 1.45 -9.94 6.73
C CYS A 88 2.85 -10.46 7.08
N ARG A 89 3.91 -9.88 6.49
CA ARG A 89 5.31 -10.27 6.69
C ARG A 89 5.81 -10.03 8.13
N HIS A 90 5.41 -8.91 8.73
CA HIS A 90 6.01 -8.39 9.97
C HIS A 90 5.10 -8.46 11.20
N LEU A 91 3.78 -8.56 11.00
CA LEU A 91 2.76 -8.59 12.06
C LEU A 91 1.85 -9.83 11.96
N GLY A 92 1.73 -10.42 10.78
CA GLY A 92 0.83 -11.54 10.49
C GLY A 92 -0.58 -11.10 10.09
N ARG A 93 -1.29 -11.96 9.35
CA ARG A 93 -2.66 -11.69 8.86
C ARG A 93 -3.69 -11.50 9.99
N GLU A 94 -3.43 -12.15 11.13
CA GLU A 94 -4.31 -12.11 12.32
C GLU A 94 -4.16 -10.82 13.13
N TRP A 95 -3.11 -10.04 12.89
CA TRP A 95 -2.94 -8.77 13.56
C TRP A 95 -4.12 -7.82 13.27
N ARG A 96 -4.55 -7.11 14.31
CA ARG A 96 -5.58 -6.09 14.28
C ARG A 96 -5.07 -4.83 14.99
N TRP A 97 -5.36 -3.67 14.42
CA TRP A 97 -5.13 -2.39 15.06
C TRP A 97 -6.21 -2.14 16.11
N ILE A 98 -5.81 -1.66 17.29
CA ILE A 98 -6.74 -1.38 18.38
C ILE A 98 -6.53 0.06 18.85
N LYS A 99 -7.55 0.88 18.68
CA LYS A 99 -7.56 2.27 19.13
C LYS A 99 -7.24 2.36 20.62
N GLY A 100 -6.34 3.28 20.99
CA GLY A 100 -5.95 3.51 22.38
C GLY A 100 -4.97 2.48 22.96
N LYS A 101 -4.62 1.42 22.21
CA LYS A 101 -3.54 0.51 22.60
C LYS A 101 -2.25 0.84 21.85
N ARG A 102 -1.12 0.73 22.56
CA ARG A 102 0.20 0.79 21.91
C ARG A 102 0.33 -0.39 20.96
N GLN A 103 0.72 -0.10 19.72
CA GLN A 103 0.99 -1.11 18.71
C GLN A 103 2.44 -1.61 18.84
N ALA A 104 2.72 -2.81 18.30
CA ALA A 104 4.08 -3.34 18.24
C ALA A 104 5.01 -2.40 17.46
N ASP A 105 6.30 -2.36 17.79
CA ASP A 105 7.25 -1.47 17.12
C ASP A 105 7.34 -1.76 15.61
N ASN A 106 7.18 -3.03 15.21
CA ASN A 106 7.08 -3.44 13.79
C ASN A 106 5.94 -2.73 13.05
N TYR A 107 4.82 -2.41 13.69
CA TYR A 107 3.73 -1.66 13.05
C TYR A 107 4.19 -0.26 12.66
N PHE A 108 4.92 0.41 13.56
CA PHE A 108 5.47 1.73 13.28
C PHE A 108 6.56 1.66 12.20
N ASN A 109 7.38 0.60 12.16
CA ASN A 109 8.36 0.40 11.09
C ASN A 109 7.68 0.24 9.73
N VAL A 110 6.62 -0.58 9.64
CA VAL A 110 5.82 -0.70 8.41
C VAL A 110 5.22 0.65 8.04
N LEU A 111 4.54 1.34 8.95
CA LEU A 111 3.91 2.63 8.67
C LEU A 111 4.95 3.68 8.22
N ASN A 112 6.10 3.74 8.89
CA ASN A 112 7.19 4.66 8.57
C ASN A 112 7.71 4.47 7.15
N ALA A 113 7.69 3.24 6.60
CA ALA A 113 8.11 2.99 5.23
C ALA A 113 7.24 3.69 4.17
N PHE A 114 6.02 4.14 4.52
CA PHE A 114 5.08 4.78 3.58
C PHE A 114 4.82 6.27 3.84
N ILE A 115 5.39 6.85 4.91
CA ILE A 115 5.22 8.27 5.24
C ILE A 115 5.72 9.13 4.08
N ASP A 116 5.03 10.24 3.78
CA ASP A 116 5.34 11.18 2.68
C ASP A 116 6.61 12.01 2.94
N LYS A 117 7.73 11.32 3.10
CA LYS A 117 9.07 11.87 3.20
C LYS A 117 9.99 11.05 2.31
N LYS A 118 10.99 11.73 1.74
CA LYS A 118 11.95 11.12 0.79
C LYS A 118 12.79 9.97 1.37
N ASP A 119 12.91 9.88 2.69
CA ASP A 119 13.68 8.83 3.39
C ASP A 119 12.86 7.56 3.66
N SER A 120 11.54 7.57 3.44
CA SER A 120 10.72 6.37 3.54
C SER A 120 10.76 5.57 2.23
N TYR A 121 11.04 4.26 2.31
CA TYR A 121 11.22 3.35 1.17
C TYR A 121 10.11 3.44 0.10
N TYR A 122 8.86 3.46 0.52
CA TYR A 122 7.67 3.42 -0.32
C TYR A 122 6.85 4.71 -0.22
N SER A 123 7.49 5.83 0.12
CA SER A 123 6.84 7.15 0.09
C SER A 123 6.32 7.51 -1.30
N ILE A 124 5.36 8.43 -1.36
CA ILE A 124 4.91 9.02 -2.62
C ILE A 124 6.07 9.63 -3.42
N HIS A 125 7.08 10.17 -2.72
CA HIS A 125 8.32 10.70 -3.29
C HIS A 125 9.09 9.61 -4.03
N GLN A 126 9.39 8.50 -3.35
CA GLN A 126 10.16 7.41 -3.92
C GLN A 126 9.41 6.74 -5.07
N ILE A 127 8.10 6.52 -4.95
CA ILE A 127 7.29 5.92 -6.00
C ILE A 127 7.27 6.82 -7.25
N ALA A 128 7.00 8.13 -7.09
CA ALA A 128 6.95 9.05 -8.22
C ALA A 128 8.32 9.21 -8.90
N GLN A 129 9.40 9.26 -8.11
CA GLN A 129 10.75 9.42 -8.63
C GLN A 129 11.24 8.15 -9.34
N MET A 130 10.98 6.96 -8.78
CA MET A 130 11.35 5.69 -9.37
C MET A 130 10.61 5.44 -10.70
N GLY A 131 9.33 5.84 -10.79
CA GLY A 131 8.58 5.66 -12.03
C GLY A 131 9.02 6.56 -13.19
N VAL A 132 9.87 7.57 -12.97
CA VAL A 132 10.60 8.23 -14.08
C VAL A 132 11.41 7.22 -14.88
N GLY A 133 12.03 6.23 -14.20
CA GLY A 133 12.71 5.11 -14.86
C GLY A 133 11.77 4.16 -15.60
N GLU A 134 10.47 4.19 -15.34
CA GLU A 134 9.42 3.47 -16.06
C GLU A 134 8.77 4.33 -17.17
N GLY A 135 9.36 5.48 -17.51
CA GLY A 135 8.82 6.39 -18.51
C GLY A 135 7.60 7.17 -18.03
N LYS A 136 7.41 7.34 -16.72
CA LYS A 136 6.34 8.16 -16.13
C LYS A 136 6.88 9.45 -15.53
N SER A 137 6.41 10.59 -16.03
CA SER A 137 6.70 11.88 -15.42
C SER A 137 6.06 11.99 -14.02
N ILE A 138 6.69 12.76 -13.13
CA ILE A 138 6.09 13.10 -11.84
C ILE A 138 4.76 13.84 -12.09
N GLY A 139 3.69 13.43 -11.40
CA GLY A 139 2.34 13.95 -11.64
C GLY A 139 1.51 13.15 -12.65
N GLN A 140 2.10 12.17 -13.34
CA GLN A 140 1.37 11.33 -14.28
C GLN A 140 0.65 10.17 -13.58
N TRP A 141 -0.52 9.82 -14.10
CA TRP A 141 -1.31 8.69 -13.62
C TRP A 141 -0.66 7.35 -14.01
N TYR A 142 -0.66 6.40 -13.08
CA TYR A 142 -0.11 5.06 -13.29
C TYR A 142 -1.23 4.06 -13.56
N GLY A 143 -0.90 3.02 -14.33
CA GLY A 143 -1.69 1.79 -14.35
C GLY A 143 -1.19 0.79 -13.29
N PRO A 144 -1.94 -0.29 -13.03
CA PRO A 144 -1.56 -1.30 -12.03
C PRO A 144 -0.17 -1.91 -12.25
N ASN A 145 0.17 -2.27 -13.49
CA ASN A 145 1.49 -2.85 -13.79
C ASN A 145 2.62 -1.89 -13.46
N THR A 146 2.50 -0.61 -13.85
CA THR A 146 3.55 0.38 -13.62
C THR A 146 3.85 0.55 -12.13
N VAL A 147 2.82 0.68 -11.28
CA VAL A 147 3.05 0.82 -9.84
C VAL A 147 3.64 -0.46 -9.23
N ALA A 148 3.26 -1.65 -9.73
CA ALA A 148 3.86 -2.91 -9.31
C ALA A 148 5.36 -2.96 -9.64
N GLN A 149 5.75 -2.60 -10.87
CA GLN A 149 7.17 -2.58 -11.30
C GLN A 149 8.00 -1.61 -10.46
N VAL A 150 7.45 -0.42 -10.17
CA VAL A 150 8.08 0.56 -9.27
C VAL A 150 8.27 -0.02 -7.87
N LEU A 151 7.25 -0.64 -7.29
CA LEU A 151 7.33 -1.24 -5.95
C LEU A 151 8.34 -2.39 -5.91
N LYS A 152 8.43 -3.22 -6.96
CA LYS A 152 9.46 -4.25 -7.12
C LYS A 152 10.87 -3.65 -7.04
N LYS A 153 11.12 -2.54 -7.74
CA LYS A 153 12.42 -1.84 -7.69
C LYS A 153 12.69 -1.19 -6.34
N LEU A 154 11.69 -0.61 -5.68
CA LEU A 154 11.86 0.00 -4.36
C LEU A 154 12.14 -1.04 -3.28
N ALA A 155 11.53 -2.23 -3.37
CA ALA A 155 11.71 -3.30 -2.40
C ALA A 155 13.16 -3.80 -2.31
N THR A 156 13.99 -3.62 -3.35
CA THR A 156 15.41 -4.00 -3.30
C THR A 156 16.24 -3.18 -2.30
N PHE A 157 15.74 -2.00 -1.90
CA PHE A 157 16.39 -1.16 -0.89
C PHE A 157 15.94 -1.48 0.53
N ASP A 158 14.81 -2.17 0.70
CA ASP A 158 14.24 -2.54 1.99
C ASP A 158 14.80 -3.89 2.47
N THR A 159 16.05 -3.82 2.95
CA THR A 159 16.78 -4.97 3.52
C THR A 159 16.20 -5.48 4.83
N TRP A 160 15.29 -4.73 5.47
CA TRP A 160 14.59 -5.19 6.66
C TRP A 160 13.49 -6.18 6.31
N SER A 161 12.71 -5.89 5.26
CA SER A 161 11.63 -6.78 4.82
C SER A 161 12.13 -7.96 3.99
N SER A 162 13.22 -7.75 3.22
CA SER A 162 13.83 -8.75 2.32
C SER A 162 12.78 -9.50 1.50
N LEU A 163 11.95 -8.75 0.78
CA LEU A 163 10.87 -9.33 -0.02
C LEU A 163 11.34 -9.64 -1.44
N ALA A 164 11.09 -10.86 -1.89
CA ALA A 164 11.08 -11.20 -3.30
C ALA A 164 9.76 -10.72 -3.93
N VAL A 165 9.84 -9.80 -4.88
CA VAL A 165 8.67 -9.28 -5.60
C VAL A 165 8.67 -9.81 -7.04
N HIS A 166 7.77 -10.74 -7.33
CA HIS A 166 7.56 -11.26 -8.69
C HIS A 166 6.31 -10.64 -9.32
N ILE A 167 6.42 -10.26 -10.60
CA ILE A 167 5.32 -9.68 -11.38
C ILE A 167 5.15 -10.57 -12.59
N ALA A 168 4.14 -11.44 -12.53
CA ALA A 168 3.81 -12.36 -13.60
C ALA A 168 3.18 -11.58 -14.77
N MET A 169 3.82 -11.62 -15.93
CA MET A 169 3.32 -11.02 -17.17
C MET A 169 2.62 -12.09 -18.03
N ASP A 170 1.97 -11.66 -19.11
CA ASP A 170 1.38 -12.56 -20.12
C ASP A 170 0.39 -13.60 -19.56
N ASN A 171 -0.29 -13.23 -18.47
CA ASN A 171 -1.29 -14.05 -17.76
C ASN A 171 -0.77 -15.42 -17.31
N THR A 172 0.55 -15.58 -17.16
CA THR A 172 1.21 -16.86 -16.88
C THR A 172 2.11 -16.74 -15.66
N VAL A 173 1.94 -17.65 -14.70
CA VAL A 173 2.80 -17.76 -13.53
C VAL A 173 3.78 -18.92 -13.74
N VAL A 174 5.05 -18.60 -13.99
CA VAL A 174 6.10 -19.62 -14.19
C VAL A 174 6.68 -19.99 -12.82
N MET A 175 6.29 -21.16 -12.29
CA MET A 175 6.67 -21.58 -10.94
C MET A 175 8.19 -21.63 -10.74
N GLU A 176 8.95 -22.07 -11.75
CA GLU A 176 10.42 -22.14 -11.68
C GLU A 176 11.08 -20.77 -11.48
N GLU A 177 10.51 -19.69 -12.03
CA GLU A 177 11.02 -18.33 -11.81
C GLU A 177 10.79 -17.87 -10.38
N ILE A 178 9.68 -18.29 -9.76
CA ILE A 178 9.38 -17.98 -8.36
C ILE A 178 10.30 -18.77 -7.43
N SER A 179 10.56 -20.04 -7.74
CA SER A 179 11.44 -20.90 -6.94
C SER A 179 12.88 -20.38 -6.88
N LYS A 180 13.38 -19.70 -7.92
CA LYS A 180 14.73 -19.11 -7.91
C LYS A 180 14.93 -18.09 -6.79
N TYR A 181 13.90 -17.30 -6.45
CA TYR A 181 13.96 -16.36 -5.35
C TYR A 181 14.13 -17.01 -3.97
N HIS A 182 13.74 -18.29 -3.82
CA HIS A 182 13.91 -19.03 -2.57
C HIS A 182 15.30 -19.65 -2.45
N MET A 183 15.98 -19.91 -3.58
CA MET A 183 17.32 -20.52 -3.60
C MET A 183 18.45 -19.49 -3.40
N GLU A 184 18.22 -18.20 -3.69
CA GLU A 184 19.21 -17.14 -3.45
C GLU A 184 19.41 -16.80 -1.96
N GLU A 185 18.48 -17.19 -1.07
CA GLU A 185 18.61 -17.02 0.39
C GLU A 185 19.47 -18.12 1.06
N GLU A 186 19.79 -19.22 0.35
CA GLU A 186 20.54 -20.37 0.91
C GLU A 186 22.05 -20.38 0.58
N VAL A 187 22.60 -19.31 0.02
CA VAL A 187 24.07 -19.19 -0.20
C VAL A 187 24.69 -18.32 0.89
N PRO A 188 25.16 -18.88 2.02
CA PRO A 188 26.00 -18.14 2.93
C PRO A 188 27.37 -17.90 2.29
N CYS A 189 27.87 -16.65 2.40
CA CYS A 189 29.27 -16.30 2.26
C CYS A 189 30.12 -17.08 3.28
#